data_AF-A0A2V8M6C3-F1
#
_entry.id   AF-A0A2V8M6C3-F1
#
_cell.length_a   1.000
_cell.length_b   1.000
_cell.length_c   1.000
_cell.angle_alpha   90.00
_cell.angle_beta   90.00
_cell.angle_gamma   90.00
#
_symmetry.space_group_name_H-M   'P 1'
#
loop_
_entity.id
_entity.type
_entity.pdbx_description
1 polymer ?
#
loop_
_entity_poly.entity_id
_entity_poly.type
_entity_poly.pdbx_seq_one_letter_code
_entity_poly.pdbx_strand_id
1 'polypeptide(L)'
;MVQLSAITLEKLQAFSGRSSTLVTIDAPLFGSVMIMNGRLIRKAANYVEPEKIGQSIGFPADELIVAEASRFWIQHETGVRMRKGRDEMAKLLEGI
;
A
#
# COMPACT_ATOMS: atom_id res chain seq x y z
N MET A 1 -24.15 1.52 2.67
CA MET A 1 -23.39 2.76 2.97
C MET A 1 -21.94 2.32 3.06
N VAL A 2 -21.13 2.56 2.02
CA VAL A 2 -19.72 2.13 2.01
C VAL A 2 -19.02 2.94 3.09
N GLN A 3 -18.63 2.29 4.18
CA GLN A 3 -17.78 2.89 5.19
C GLN A 3 -16.50 3.27 4.45
N LEU A 4 -16.31 4.56 4.15
CA LEU A 4 -15.06 5.06 3.59
C LEU A 4 -13.96 4.59 4.53
N SER A 5 -13.17 3.62 4.08
CA SER A 5 -12.05 3.10 4.86
C SER A 5 -11.23 4.30 5.34
N ALA A 6 -10.98 4.40 6.65
CA ALA A 6 -10.21 5.50 7.23
C ALA A 6 -8.85 5.67 6.54
N ILE A 7 -8.33 4.56 5.99
CA ILE A 7 -7.11 4.44 5.21
C ILE A 7 -7.48 4.31 3.73
N THR A 8 -7.12 5.29 2.91
CA THR A 8 -7.25 5.25 1.44
C THR A 8 -5.89 5.38 0.77
N LEU A 9 -5.80 5.03 -0.52
CA LEU A 9 -4.57 5.14 -1.27
C LEU A 9 -4.07 6.59 -1.33
N GLU A 10 -4.97 7.54 -1.55
CA GLU A 10 -4.65 8.97 -1.65
C GLU A 10 -4.05 9.51 -0.34
N LYS A 11 -4.62 9.11 0.81
CA LYS A 11 -4.09 9.50 2.13
C LYS A 11 -2.69 8.94 2.35
N LEU A 12 -2.44 7.70 1.95
CA LEU A 12 -1.14 7.06 2.06
C LEU A 12 -0.10 7.72 1.13
N GLN A 13 -0.51 8.13 -0.07
CA GLN A 13 0.33 8.91 -0.98
C GLN A 13 0.65 10.30 -0.42
N ALA A 14 -0.34 11.01 0.10
CA ALA A 14 -0.15 12.32 0.72
C ALA A 14 0.79 12.22 1.94
N PHE A 15 0.59 11.22 2.80
CA PHE A 15 1.49 10.92 3.92
C PHE A 15 2.92 10.70 3.45
N SER A 16 3.15 9.72 2.57
CA SER A 16 4.47 9.40 2.04
C SER A 16 5.15 10.59 1.35
N GLY A 17 4.38 11.43 0.66
CA GLY A 17 4.87 12.64 -0.01
C GLY A 17 5.32 13.74 0.94
N ARG A 18 4.65 13.90 2.10
CA ARG A 18 4.98 14.94 3.10
C ARG A 18 6.15 14.54 4.00
N SER A 19 6.33 13.26 4.29
CA SER A 19 7.33 12.77 5.24
C SER A 19 8.56 12.13 4.60
N SER A 20 8.66 12.11 3.26
CA SER A 20 9.73 11.40 2.52
C SER A 20 9.92 9.95 2.99
N THR A 21 8.82 9.29 3.37
CA THR A 21 8.84 7.91 3.89
C THR A 21 8.44 6.90 2.85
N LEU A 22 9.09 5.74 2.87
CA LEU A 22 8.61 4.55 2.17
C LEU A 22 7.53 3.86 3.02
N VAL A 23 6.35 3.68 2.45
CA VAL A 23 5.24 2.94 3.06
C VAL A 23 5.04 1.64 2.31
N THR A 24 5.14 0.51 3.00
CA THR A 24 4.75 -0.81 2.47
C THR A 24 3.42 -1.22 3.09
N ILE A 25 2.41 -1.40 2.26
CA ILE A 25 1.08 -1.90 2.63
C ILE A 25 1.06 -3.38 2.31
N ASP A 26 0.84 -4.23 3.31
CA ASP A 26 0.91 -5.69 3.19
C ASP A 26 -0.43 -6.34 3.55
N ALA A 27 -1.04 -6.97 2.55
CA ALA A 27 -2.26 -7.75 2.65
C ALA A 27 -1.92 -9.22 2.34
N PRO A 28 -1.76 -10.09 3.35
CA PRO A 28 -1.16 -11.41 3.17
C PRO A 28 -1.78 -12.30 2.08
N LEU A 29 -3.06 -12.12 1.76
CA LEU A 29 -3.78 -12.89 0.75
C LEU A 29 -3.93 -12.17 -0.60
N PHE A 30 -3.65 -10.87 -0.66
CA PHE A 30 -3.91 -10.02 -1.83
C PHE A 30 -2.64 -9.42 -2.43
N GLY A 31 -1.55 -9.36 -1.67
CA GLY A 31 -0.26 -8.86 -2.12
C GLY A 31 0.20 -7.66 -1.31
N SER A 32 1.15 -6.91 -1.87
CA SER A 32 1.68 -5.71 -1.24
C SER A 32 1.79 -4.56 -2.21
N VAL A 33 1.58 -3.36 -1.67
CA VAL A 33 1.69 -2.08 -2.37
C VAL A 33 2.78 -1.26 -1.69
N MET A 34 3.63 -0.61 -2.47
CA MET A 34 4.68 0.27 -1.94
C MET A 34 4.44 1.70 -2.41
N ILE A 35 4.64 2.66 -1.53
CA ILE A 35 4.52 4.09 -1.84
C ILE A 35 5.76 4.80 -1.32
N MET A 36 6.43 5.54 -2.18
CA MET A 36 7.62 6.32 -1.83
C MET A 36 7.49 7.72 -2.38
N ASN A 37 7.67 8.72 -1.53
CA ASN A 37 7.52 10.14 -1.89
C ASN A 37 6.20 10.41 -2.62
N GLY A 38 5.11 9.79 -2.13
CA GLY A 38 3.76 9.89 -2.68
C GLY A 38 3.52 9.16 -4.00
N ARG A 39 4.53 8.48 -4.55
CA ARG A 39 4.40 7.70 -5.78
C ARG A 39 4.23 6.23 -5.47
N LEU A 40 3.26 5.62 -6.12
CA LEU A 40 3.07 4.19 -6.11
C LEU A 40 4.24 3.49 -6.81
N ILE A 41 4.92 2.60 -6.10
CA ILE A 41 5.94 1.71 -6.66
C ILE A 41 5.26 0.38 -6.95
N ARG A 42 4.98 0.14 -8.22
CA ARG A 42 4.59 -1.18 -8.68
C ARG A 42 5.86 -1.99 -8.90
N LYS A 43 5.96 -3.15 -8.23
CA LYS A 43 6.95 -4.14 -8.65
C LYS A 43 6.60 -4.46 -10.09
N ALA A 44 7.50 -4.18 -11.04
CA ALA A 44 7.29 -4.58 -12.42
C ALA A 44 6.89 -6.06 -12.37
N ALA A 45 5.71 -6.39 -12.90
CA ALA A 45 5.41 -7.77 -13.17
C ALA A 45 6.62 -8.29 -13.94
N ASN A 46 7.22 -9.41 -13.53
CA ASN A 46 8.03 -10.18 -14.46
C ASN A 46 7.19 -10.21 -15.73
N TYR A 47 7.69 -9.65 -16.83
CA TYR A 47 6.95 -9.57 -18.07
C TYR A 47 6.69 -11.01 -18.50
N VAL A 48 5.55 -11.55 -18.10
CA VAL A 48 5.07 -12.85 -18.53
C VAL A 48 4.19 -12.54 -19.71
N GLU A 49 4.62 -13.01 -20.89
CA GLU A 49 3.86 -12.90 -22.13
C GLU A 49 2.40 -13.29 -21.85
N PRO A 50 1.41 -12.46 -22.25
CA PRO A 50 -0.01 -12.71 -21.97
C PRO A 50 -0.46 -14.12 -22.40
N GLU A 51 0.18 -14.66 -23.43
CA GLU A 51 -0.02 -16.00 -24.01
C GLU A 51 0.36 -17.15 -23.06
N LYS A 52 1.20 -16.89 -22.05
CA LYS A 52 1.66 -17.88 -21.05
C LYS A 52 0.89 -17.82 -19.73
N ILE A 53 0.00 -16.84 -19.56
CA ILE A 53 -0.87 -16.74 -18.40
C ILE A 53 -2.17 -17.50 -18.72
N GLY A 54 -2.24 -18.78 -18.35
CA GLY A 54 -3.52 -19.47 -18.26
C GLY A 54 -4.45 -18.66 -17.36
N GLN A 55 -5.66 -18.33 -17.83
CA GLN A 55 -6.67 -17.40 -17.28
C GLN A 55 -6.57 -17.18 -15.75
N SER A 56 -5.56 -16.43 -15.33
CA SER A 56 -5.40 -16.05 -13.93
C SER A 56 -6.17 -14.78 -13.79
N ILE A 57 -7.21 -14.83 -12.96
CA ILE A 57 -7.94 -13.68 -12.45
C ILE A 57 -6.88 -12.65 -12.08
N GLY A 58 -6.88 -11.48 -12.74
CA GLY A 58 -5.79 -10.52 -12.69
C GLY A 58 -5.37 -10.14 -11.28
N PHE A 59 -4.18 -9.55 -11.14
CA PHE A 59 -3.71 -9.07 -9.84
C PHE A 59 -4.77 -8.18 -9.16
N PRO A 60 -4.98 -8.32 -7.84
CA PRO A 60 -5.94 -7.48 -7.11
C PRO A 60 -5.67 -5.99 -7.33
N ALA A 61 -6.72 -5.19 -7.41
CA ALA A 61 -6.60 -3.74 -7.49
C ALA A 61 -5.88 -3.18 -6.25
N ASP A 62 -5.13 -2.09 -6.42
CA ASP A 62 -4.35 -1.47 -5.34
C ASP A 62 -5.25 -1.07 -4.15
N GLU A 63 -6.46 -0.59 -4.44
CA GLU A 63 -7.47 -0.22 -3.44
C GLU A 63 -7.95 -1.42 -2.63
N LEU A 64 -8.10 -2.59 -3.26
CA LEU A 64 -8.48 -3.83 -2.58
C LEU A 64 -7.35 -4.29 -1.65
N ILE A 65 -6.09 -4.19 -2.09
CA ILE A 65 -4.93 -4.49 -1.26
C ILE A 65 -4.91 -3.56 -0.03
N VAL A 66 -5.15 -2.26 -0.20
CA VAL A 66 -5.20 -1.29 0.91
C VAL A 66 -6.37 -1.58 1.88
N ALA A 67 -7.54 -1.93 1.34
CA ALA A 67 -8.71 -2.29 2.15
C ALA A 67 -8.43 -3.52 3.03
N GLU A 68 -7.80 -4.54 2.45
CA GLU A 68 -7.52 -5.83 3.11
C GLU A 68 -6.20 -5.86 3.88
N ALA A 69 -5.39 -4.81 3.78
CA ALA A 69 -4.12 -4.74 4.48
C ALA A 69 -4.29 -4.73 6.00
N SER A 70 -3.57 -5.63 6.67
CA SER A 70 -3.51 -5.71 8.13
C SER A 70 -2.20 -5.15 8.69
N ARG A 71 -1.23 -4.84 7.82
CA ARG A 71 0.13 -4.46 8.20
C ARG A 71 0.61 -3.32 7.32
N PHE A 72 1.12 -2.28 7.96
CA PHE A 72 1.75 -1.14 7.31
C PHE A 72 3.17 -1.01 7.84
N TRP A 73 4.14 -0.94 6.95
CA TRP A 73 5.52 -0.67 7.32
C TRP A 73 5.89 0.73 6.87
N ILE A 74 6.37 1.55 7.79
CA ILE A 74 6.86 2.89 7.51
C ILE A 74 8.37 2.87 7.68
N GLN A 75 9.10 3.24 6.64
CA GLN A 75 10.54 3.39 6.66
C GLN A 75 10.90 4.86 6.43
N HIS A 76 11.65 5.42 7.38
CA HIS A 76 12.19 6.76 7.28
C HIS A 76 13.54 6.77 6.54
N GLU A 77 14.01 7.95 6.16
CA GLU A 77 15.31 8.17 5.52
C GLU A 77 16.50 7.63 6.33
N THR A 78 16.37 7.55 7.65
CA THR A 78 17.36 6.96 8.56
C THR A 78 17.50 5.44 8.41
N GLY A 79 16.63 4.81 7.60
CA GLY A 79 16.58 3.36 7.42
C GLY A 79 15.78 2.62 8.50
N VAL A 80 15.35 3.32 9.56
CA VAL A 80 14.53 2.71 10.61
C VAL A 80 13.15 2.37 10.06
N ARG A 81 12.74 1.12 10.26
CA ARG A 81 11.45 0.58 9.80
C ARG A 81 10.55 0.26 10.98
N MET A 82 9.36 0.82 10.99
CA MET A 82 8.35 0.61 12.02
C MET A 82 7.11 -0.07 11.43
N ARG A 83 6.56 -1.04 12.17
CA ARG A 83 5.28 -1.66 11.82
C ARG A 83 4.13 -0.90 12.48
N LYS A 84 3.02 -0.77 11.76
CA LYS A 84 1.75 -0.23 12.23
C LYS A 84 0.61 -1.17 11.89
N GLY A 85 -0.34 -1.30 12.83
CA GLY A 85 -1.65 -1.89 12.59
C GLY A 85 -2.59 -0.91 11.89
N ARG A 86 -3.80 -1.37 11.52
CA ARG A 86 -4.82 -0.51 10.88
C ARG A 86 -5.17 0.70 11.74
N ASP A 87 -5.46 0.49 13.02
CA ASP A 87 -5.90 1.60 13.90
C ASP A 87 -4.81 2.65 14.11
N GLU A 88 -3.56 2.20 14.28
CA GLU A 88 -2.42 3.12 14.41
C GLU A 88 -2.18 3.90 13.12
N MET A 89 -2.31 3.22 11.97
CA MET A 89 -2.16 3.86 10.67
C MET A 89 -3.29 4.84 10.40
N ALA A 90 -4.54 4.50 10.73
CA ALA A 90 -5.67 5.40 10.59
C ALA A 90 -5.46 6.69 11.39
N LYS A 91 -5.02 6.60 12.65
CA LYS A 91 -4.68 7.76 13.50
C LYS A 91 -3.57 8.62 12.89
N LEU A 92 -2.54 8.00 12.32
CA LEU A 92 -1.47 8.74 11.63
C LEU A 92 -1.98 9.53 10.42
N LEU A 93 -3.04 9.04 9.76
CA LEU A 93 -3.64 9.65 8.57
C LEU A 93 -4.77 10.64 8.87
N GLU A 94 -5.20 10.80 10.13
CA GLU A 94 -6.26 11.76 10.51
C GLU A 94 -5.80 13.22 10.36
N GLY A 95 -4.49 13.50 10.46
CA GLY A 95 -3.90 14.84 10.32
C GLY A 95 -3.34 15.18 8.95
N ILE A 96 -3.60 14.34 7.93
CA ILE A 96 -3.08 14.49 6.57
C ILE A 96 -3.99 15.35 5.70
#